data_AF-A0A2J7VXN3-F1
#
_entry.id   AF-A0A2J7VXN3-F1
#
_cell.length_a   1.000
_cell.length_b   1.000
_cell.length_c   1.000
_cell.angle_alpha   90.00
_cell.angle_beta   90.00
_cell.angle_gamma   90.00
#
_symmetry.space_group_name_H-M   'P 1'
#
loop_
_entity.id
_entity.type
_entity.pdbx_description
1 polymer ?
#
loop_
_entity_poly.entity_id
_entity_poly.type
_entity_poly.pdbx_seq_one_letter_code
_entity_poly.pdbx_strand_id
1 'polypeptide(L)'
;MSIMQQSSKAQDRTLGVWFQNIQQGMVKLPRFQRFEAWDRSRITSFLNTVIHNLPVGVTLALEVAGPERFESRYIKTADPAKHGTVTQHLLDGQQRLTAFWRSMHNNYEWETFFVYLPQFDQGETKSGDEAEIRCLPRWKNKKELRMPRWADEPAECLRRGLLPVSLLRPGDIVNEIDAYLTNVTKQLEPTGKEPDAFDRLKTYTKTREAIKADITTLRERVTHFNLPYLSLPADTSKDVALQVFINMNTNSKPLSLYDIIVAEVESVAEISLHALEADLKDKCPAVSRYGNVANLILSTSALLQDKLPNIRGMVEMDKKQLLGNWPKLERGLERMASFLEGQGVFDEDRLPTNAVLPVIAAAYELIPDHGDFLAKAEKLLRRYLWSAFFTGRYENTAASRTFADFKAIKALLIEPHFADSDLASVPVLDRSQFPLADVDSLLAVGWPKAAGIEARAVLAVTTYLGAIDFADGKAASYASVRKREYHHVFPDALLKEAEIESYRALNCALITWKTNRIIGRKDPLDYLEERVEWADKNVVRDRLKSHLISFDLLSNGHYAALEGEALKKKLSDDFYKFLRDRAQLVVLAMDVLTEGNSPTLDALWTAHLAGKTQDVQDVA
;
A
#
# COMPACT_ATOMS: atom_id res chain seq x y z
N MET A 1 -3.75 -30.98 0.45
CA MET A 1 -4.38 -30.18 -0.61
C MET A 1 -3.29 -29.76 -1.59
N SER A 2 -3.47 -30.02 -2.88
CA SER A 2 -2.42 -29.82 -3.89
C SER A 2 -2.23 -28.33 -4.19
N ILE A 3 -0.99 -27.86 -4.11
CA ILE A 3 -0.52 -26.49 -4.40
C ILE A 3 -0.91 -26.03 -5.83
N MET A 4 -1.29 -26.96 -6.72
CA MET A 4 -1.65 -26.66 -8.11
C MET A 4 -3.09 -26.16 -8.35
N GLN A 5 -3.98 -26.15 -7.35
CA GLN A 5 -5.38 -25.74 -7.55
C GLN A 5 -5.68 -24.25 -7.32
N GLN A 6 -4.71 -23.46 -6.83
CA GLN A 6 -4.93 -22.05 -6.44
C GLN A 6 -4.59 -21.01 -7.52
N SER A 7 -4.10 -21.40 -8.70
CA SER A 7 -3.76 -20.43 -9.75
C SER A 7 -5.02 -19.93 -10.50
N SER A 8 -5.00 -18.65 -10.88
CA SER A 8 -6.04 -18.06 -11.72
C SER A 8 -6.09 -18.74 -13.09
N LYS A 9 -7.28 -18.90 -13.65
CA LYS A 9 -7.48 -19.48 -14.99
C LYS A 9 -7.97 -18.42 -15.95
N ALA A 10 -7.26 -18.22 -17.07
CA ALA A 10 -7.77 -17.44 -18.17
C ALA A 10 -8.86 -18.24 -18.90
N GLN A 11 -10.01 -17.62 -19.10
CA GLN A 11 -11.16 -18.21 -19.77
C GLN A 11 -11.77 -17.20 -20.75
N ASP A 12 -12.31 -17.73 -21.84
CA ASP A 12 -13.06 -16.96 -22.81
C ASP A 12 -14.54 -16.94 -22.45
N ARG A 13 -15.17 -15.79 -22.64
CA ARG A 13 -16.61 -15.62 -22.44
C ARG A 13 -17.13 -14.51 -23.34
N THR A 14 -18.17 -14.81 -24.11
CA THR A 14 -18.78 -13.82 -24.98
C THR A 14 -19.62 -12.81 -24.18
N LEU A 15 -19.78 -11.59 -24.72
CA LEU A 15 -20.66 -10.58 -24.13
C LEU A 15 -22.12 -11.04 -24.03
N GLY A 16 -22.59 -11.92 -24.92
CA GLY A 16 -23.91 -12.53 -24.82
C GLY A 16 -24.07 -13.36 -23.54
N VAL A 17 -23.08 -14.17 -23.18
CA VAL A 17 -23.08 -14.97 -21.94
C VAL A 17 -22.92 -14.05 -20.72
N TRP A 18 -22.03 -13.05 -20.77
CA TRP A 18 -21.94 -12.04 -19.73
C TRP A 18 -23.28 -11.34 -19.48
N PHE A 19 -23.97 -10.94 -20.55
CA PHE A 19 -25.28 -10.30 -20.48
C PHE A 19 -26.31 -11.18 -19.76
N GLN A 20 -26.40 -12.47 -20.14
CA GLN A 20 -27.32 -13.41 -19.51
C GLN A 20 -27.00 -13.60 -18.02
N ASN A 21 -25.73 -13.77 -17.67
CA ASN A 21 -25.32 -13.92 -16.27
C ASN A 21 -25.65 -12.68 -15.43
N ILE A 22 -25.48 -11.48 -15.99
CA ILE A 22 -25.86 -10.22 -15.33
C ILE A 22 -27.38 -10.14 -15.19
N GLN A 23 -28.13 -10.45 -16.26
CA GLN A 23 -29.59 -10.42 -16.28
C GLN A 23 -30.23 -11.36 -15.25
N GLN A 24 -29.62 -12.53 -15.03
CA GLN A 24 -30.07 -13.51 -14.03
C GLN A 24 -29.60 -13.17 -12.61
N GLY A 25 -28.81 -12.12 -12.43
CA GLY A 25 -28.25 -11.74 -11.13
C GLY A 25 -27.14 -12.67 -10.63
N MET A 26 -26.54 -13.48 -11.52
CA MET A 26 -25.46 -14.41 -11.19
C MET A 26 -24.13 -13.72 -10.92
N VAL A 27 -23.93 -12.54 -11.53
CA VAL A 27 -22.72 -11.72 -11.38
C VAL A 27 -23.05 -10.49 -10.52
N LYS A 28 -22.29 -10.32 -9.44
CA LYS A 28 -22.37 -9.13 -8.57
C LYS A 28 -21.03 -8.43 -8.43
N LEU A 29 -21.08 -7.17 -8.02
CA LEU A 29 -19.93 -6.33 -7.71
C LEU A 29 -19.75 -6.30 -6.19
N PRO A 30 -18.55 -6.61 -5.64
CA PRO A 30 -18.26 -6.35 -4.25
C PRO A 30 -18.44 -4.86 -3.90
N ARG A 31 -18.97 -4.56 -2.70
CA ARG A 31 -19.31 -3.19 -2.28
C ARG A 31 -18.12 -2.24 -2.21
N PHE A 32 -16.90 -2.74 -1.99
CA PHE A 32 -15.68 -1.94 -1.96
C PHE A 32 -15.31 -1.34 -3.33
N GLN A 33 -15.94 -1.79 -4.42
CA GLN A 33 -15.71 -1.19 -5.73
C GLN A 33 -16.37 0.18 -5.85
N ARG A 34 -15.64 1.10 -6.49
CA ARG A 34 -16.17 2.43 -6.83
C ARG A 34 -17.41 2.32 -7.71
N PHE A 35 -18.29 3.30 -7.62
CA PHE A 35 -19.40 3.44 -8.58
C PHE A 35 -18.86 3.65 -10.01
N GLU A 36 -19.77 3.55 -10.97
CA GLU A 36 -19.49 3.87 -12.38
C GLU A 36 -18.84 5.26 -12.52
N ALA A 37 -17.70 5.30 -13.21
CA ALA A 37 -16.83 6.47 -13.33
C ALA A 37 -16.33 6.72 -14.76
N TRP A 38 -16.69 5.87 -15.72
CA TRP A 38 -16.38 6.11 -17.13
C TRP A 38 -17.19 7.29 -17.68
N ASP A 39 -16.49 8.21 -18.35
CA ASP A 39 -17.11 9.28 -19.10
C ASP A 39 -17.71 8.78 -20.43
N ARG A 40 -18.48 9.66 -21.08
CA ARG A 40 -19.13 9.37 -22.36
C ARG A 40 -18.15 8.99 -23.48
N SER A 41 -16.92 9.50 -23.46
CA SER A 41 -15.90 9.22 -24.48
C SER A 41 -15.37 7.80 -24.33
N ARG A 42 -15.06 7.37 -23.10
CA ARG A 42 -14.62 6.00 -22.80
C ARG A 42 -15.70 4.97 -23.12
N ILE A 43 -16.97 5.27 -22.79
CA ILE A 43 -18.10 4.39 -23.15
C ILE A 43 -18.21 4.27 -24.67
N THR A 44 -18.16 5.40 -25.39
CA THR A 44 -18.22 5.44 -26.86
C THR A 44 -17.07 4.65 -27.49
N SER A 45 -15.84 4.87 -27.02
CA SER A 45 -14.64 4.16 -27.48
C SER A 45 -14.75 2.65 -27.25
N PHE A 46 -15.22 2.22 -26.07
CA PHE A 46 -15.43 0.81 -25.77
C PHE A 46 -16.47 0.16 -26.70
N LEU A 47 -17.61 0.81 -26.91
CA LEU A 47 -18.64 0.29 -27.81
C LEU A 47 -18.15 0.26 -29.27
N ASN A 48 -17.34 1.24 -29.69
CA ASN A 48 -16.66 1.24 -30.99
C ASN A 48 -15.77 0.00 -31.15
N THR A 49 -14.92 -0.27 -30.15
CA THR A 49 -14.09 -1.48 -30.11
C THR A 49 -14.94 -2.75 -30.30
N VAL A 50 -16.12 -2.83 -29.69
CA VAL A 50 -17.03 -3.98 -29.84
C VAL A 50 -17.61 -4.09 -31.25
N ILE A 51 -18.16 -3.02 -31.83
CA ILE A 51 -18.78 -3.09 -33.18
C ILE A 51 -17.78 -3.34 -34.31
N HIS A 52 -16.51 -2.95 -34.10
CA HIS A 52 -15.40 -3.24 -35.00
C HIS A 52 -14.67 -4.55 -34.68
N ASN A 53 -15.11 -5.29 -33.65
CA ASN A 53 -14.51 -6.54 -33.20
C ASN A 53 -13.00 -6.43 -32.92
N LEU A 54 -12.59 -5.32 -32.30
CA LEU A 54 -11.20 -5.06 -31.91
C LEU A 54 -10.93 -5.63 -30.50
N PRO A 55 -9.70 -6.04 -30.18
CA PRO A 55 -9.37 -6.58 -28.87
C PRO A 55 -9.67 -5.60 -27.74
N VAL A 56 -10.24 -6.10 -26.64
CA VAL A 56 -10.42 -5.34 -25.39
C VAL A 56 -9.84 -6.13 -24.24
N GLY A 57 -9.31 -5.43 -23.22
CA GLY A 57 -8.62 -6.05 -22.09
C GLY A 57 -9.47 -7.06 -21.31
N VAL A 58 -8.84 -7.76 -20.37
CA VAL A 58 -9.47 -8.83 -19.56
C VAL A 58 -10.33 -8.29 -18.41
N THR A 59 -11.19 -9.14 -17.86
CA THR A 59 -11.88 -8.94 -16.58
C THR A 59 -11.35 -9.91 -15.52
N LEU A 60 -11.64 -9.66 -14.23
CA LEU A 60 -11.27 -10.56 -13.13
C LEU A 60 -12.54 -10.93 -12.37
N ALA A 61 -12.80 -12.22 -12.17
CA ALA A 61 -13.95 -12.71 -11.41
C ALA A 61 -13.51 -13.74 -10.36
N LEU A 62 -14.14 -13.68 -9.19
CA LEU A 62 -14.07 -14.71 -8.16
C LEU A 62 -15.30 -15.60 -8.26
N GLU A 63 -15.09 -16.91 -8.44
CA GLU A 63 -16.19 -17.87 -8.37
C GLU A 63 -16.79 -17.92 -6.97
N VAL A 64 -18.10 -18.10 -6.88
CA VAL A 64 -18.85 -18.19 -5.63
C VAL A 64 -19.54 -19.54 -5.59
N ALA A 65 -19.16 -20.35 -4.60
CA ALA A 65 -19.81 -21.62 -4.28
C ALA A 65 -20.37 -21.52 -2.86
N GLY A 66 -21.70 -21.36 -2.75
CA GLY A 66 -22.38 -21.19 -1.46
C GLY A 66 -22.48 -19.71 -1.05
N PRO A 67 -22.27 -19.36 0.24
CA PRO A 67 -22.44 -17.99 0.71
C PRO A 67 -21.44 -17.03 0.07
N GLU A 68 -21.91 -15.82 -0.24
CA GLU A 68 -21.09 -14.76 -0.80
C GLU A 68 -19.97 -14.37 0.20
N ARG A 69 -18.72 -14.32 -0.25
CA ARG A 69 -17.56 -13.94 0.61
C ARG A 69 -17.45 -12.43 0.86
N PHE A 70 -18.00 -11.64 -0.05
CA PHE A 70 -18.06 -10.18 0.04
C PHE A 70 -19.50 -9.72 0.13
N GLU A 71 -19.73 -8.66 0.90
CA GLU A 71 -20.93 -7.86 0.71
C GLU A 71 -20.91 -7.29 -0.71
N SER A 72 -22.03 -7.43 -1.41
CA SER A 72 -22.08 -7.21 -2.85
C SER A 72 -23.31 -6.40 -3.25
N ARG A 73 -23.31 -5.93 -4.50
CA ARG A 73 -24.41 -5.22 -5.15
C ARG A 73 -24.53 -5.65 -6.61
N TYR A 74 -25.69 -5.45 -7.22
CA TYR A 74 -25.86 -5.67 -8.65
C TYR A 74 -25.14 -4.61 -9.48
N ILE A 75 -24.89 -4.92 -10.75
CA ILE A 75 -24.49 -3.91 -11.73
C ILE A 75 -25.61 -2.86 -11.80
N LYS A 76 -25.22 -1.59 -11.94
CA LYS A 76 -26.16 -0.46 -11.95
C LYS A 76 -27.24 -0.69 -13.01
N THR A 77 -28.51 -0.54 -12.61
CA THR A 77 -29.72 -0.82 -13.41
C THR A 77 -29.92 -2.27 -13.84
N ALA A 78 -29.22 -3.22 -13.23
CA ALA A 78 -29.31 -4.65 -13.52
C ALA A 78 -29.95 -5.47 -12.39
N ASP A 79 -30.69 -4.83 -11.48
CA ASP A 79 -31.40 -5.51 -10.40
C ASP A 79 -32.43 -6.49 -10.99
N PRO A 80 -32.26 -7.81 -10.78
CA PRO A 80 -33.13 -8.79 -11.41
C PRO A 80 -34.49 -8.84 -10.71
N ALA A 81 -35.57 -9.08 -11.46
CA ALA A 81 -36.91 -9.22 -10.90
C ALA A 81 -37.05 -10.43 -9.95
N LYS A 82 -36.17 -11.44 -10.11
CA LYS A 82 -36.03 -12.59 -9.20
C LYS A 82 -34.55 -12.78 -8.90
N HIS A 83 -34.22 -12.96 -7.62
CA HIS A 83 -32.83 -13.20 -7.21
C HIS A 83 -32.38 -14.59 -7.66
N GLY A 84 -31.50 -14.65 -8.67
CA GLY A 84 -30.76 -15.87 -9.00
C GLY A 84 -29.65 -16.17 -7.99
N THR A 85 -29.11 -17.38 -8.03
CA THR A 85 -27.93 -17.77 -7.25
C THR A 85 -26.71 -17.00 -7.77
N VAL A 86 -26.01 -16.31 -6.88
CA VAL A 86 -24.76 -15.63 -7.22
C VAL A 86 -23.68 -16.68 -7.44
N THR A 87 -23.11 -16.69 -8.64
CA THR A 87 -22.03 -17.62 -9.01
C THR A 87 -20.69 -16.90 -9.13
N GLN A 88 -20.68 -15.57 -9.28
CA GLN A 88 -19.45 -14.81 -9.46
C GLN A 88 -19.49 -13.41 -8.83
N HIS A 89 -18.36 -13.03 -8.24
CA HIS A 89 -18.04 -11.65 -7.88
C HIS A 89 -17.07 -11.08 -8.90
N LEU A 90 -17.49 -10.05 -9.64
CA LEU A 90 -16.63 -9.36 -10.58
C LEU A 90 -15.68 -8.45 -9.79
N LEU A 91 -14.39 -8.78 -9.77
CA LEU A 91 -13.34 -8.04 -9.06
C LEU A 91 -12.71 -6.94 -9.93
N ASP A 92 -12.59 -7.13 -11.24
CA ASP A 92 -12.15 -6.10 -12.19
C ASP A 92 -12.94 -6.21 -13.51
N GLY A 93 -13.04 -5.10 -14.24
CA GLY A 93 -13.87 -4.99 -15.44
C GLY A 93 -15.26 -4.41 -15.21
N GLN A 94 -15.55 -3.97 -13.97
CA GLN A 94 -16.88 -3.43 -13.61
C GLN A 94 -17.34 -2.28 -14.50
N GLN A 95 -16.43 -1.40 -14.91
CA GLN A 95 -16.77 -0.24 -15.75
C GLN A 95 -17.18 -0.66 -17.15
N ARG A 96 -16.51 -1.67 -17.74
CA ARG A 96 -16.83 -2.22 -19.06
C ARG A 96 -18.20 -2.89 -19.06
N LEU A 97 -18.45 -3.79 -18.11
CA LEU A 97 -19.71 -4.53 -18.04
C LEU A 97 -20.89 -3.64 -17.64
N THR A 98 -20.67 -2.64 -16.78
CA THR A 98 -21.69 -1.62 -16.48
C THR A 98 -22.00 -0.78 -17.72
N ALA A 99 -20.97 -0.28 -18.41
CA ALA A 99 -21.15 0.51 -19.63
C ALA A 99 -21.91 -0.29 -20.69
N PHE A 100 -21.51 -1.54 -20.92
CA PHE A 100 -22.17 -2.47 -21.82
C PHE A 100 -23.65 -2.65 -21.46
N TRP A 101 -23.95 -3.05 -20.21
CA TRP A 101 -25.32 -3.28 -19.75
C TRP A 101 -26.22 -2.06 -19.97
N ARG A 102 -25.78 -0.89 -19.50
CA ARG A 102 -26.57 0.34 -19.56
C ARG A 102 -26.76 0.84 -20.99
N SER A 103 -25.77 0.69 -21.86
CA SER A 103 -25.86 1.07 -23.27
C SER A 103 -26.78 0.15 -24.07
N MET A 104 -26.77 -1.17 -23.80
CA MET A 104 -27.72 -2.12 -24.40
C MET A 104 -29.17 -1.87 -23.99
N HIS A 105 -29.40 -1.13 -22.91
CA HIS A 105 -30.73 -0.67 -22.49
C HIS A 105 -30.99 0.81 -22.79
N ASN A 106 -29.99 1.56 -23.30
CA ASN A 106 -30.01 3.01 -23.46
C ASN A 106 -30.60 3.75 -22.24
N ASN A 107 -30.25 3.31 -21.02
CA ASN A 107 -30.84 3.79 -19.77
C ASN A 107 -29.96 4.82 -19.01
N TYR A 108 -29.15 5.57 -19.76
CA TYR A 108 -28.51 6.77 -19.24
C TYR A 108 -29.51 7.93 -19.22
N GLU A 109 -29.47 8.73 -18.17
CA GLU A 109 -30.38 9.87 -18.04
C GLU A 109 -30.03 10.97 -19.06
N TRP A 110 -28.73 11.31 -19.12
CA TRP A 110 -28.20 12.47 -19.85
C TRP A 110 -27.53 12.10 -21.18
N GLU A 111 -27.61 10.84 -21.58
CA GLU A 111 -26.97 10.32 -22.79
C GLU A 111 -27.87 9.31 -23.49
N THR A 112 -27.80 9.28 -24.82
CA THR A 112 -28.33 8.20 -25.65
C THR A 112 -27.24 7.77 -26.62
N PHE A 113 -27.00 6.45 -26.73
CA PHE A 113 -25.99 5.91 -27.64
C PHE A 113 -26.65 5.38 -28.92
N PHE A 114 -26.05 5.75 -30.04
CA PHE A 114 -26.45 5.33 -31.37
C PHE A 114 -25.28 4.68 -32.11
N VAL A 115 -25.58 3.74 -33.00
CA VAL A 115 -24.69 3.34 -34.09
C VAL A 115 -25.01 4.24 -35.27
N TYR A 116 -24.02 4.97 -35.76
CA TYR A 116 -24.09 5.72 -36.99
C TYR A 116 -23.74 4.80 -38.17
N LEU A 117 -24.58 4.80 -39.19
CA LEU A 117 -24.48 4.03 -40.42
C LEU A 117 -24.54 5.00 -41.61
N PRO A 118 -23.39 5.31 -42.24
CA PRO A 118 -23.28 6.32 -43.31
C PRO A 118 -24.19 6.08 -44.54
N GLN A 119 -24.56 4.80 -44.77
CA GLN A 119 -25.45 4.40 -45.87
C GLN A 119 -26.89 4.87 -45.71
N PHE A 120 -27.31 5.16 -44.47
CA PHE A 120 -28.67 5.64 -44.17
C PHE A 120 -28.75 7.14 -43.89
N ASP A 121 -27.60 7.84 -43.78
CA ASP A 121 -27.57 9.28 -43.54
C ASP A 121 -27.98 10.07 -44.79
N GLN A 122 -29.06 10.85 -44.64
CA GLN A 122 -29.62 11.75 -45.66
C GLN A 122 -29.22 13.22 -45.45
N GLY A 123 -28.30 13.50 -44.52
CA GLY A 123 -27.74 14.83 -44.29
C GLY A 123 -26.76 15.28 -45.39
N GLU A 124 -26.59 16.60 -45.53
CA GLU A 124 -25.70 17.22 -46.53
C GLU A 124 -24.20 17.02 -46.22
N THR A 125 -23.85 16.70 -44.97
CA THR A 125 -22.45 16.51 -44.52
C THR A 125 -22.30 15.17 -43.81
N LYS A 126 -21.83 14.15 -44.55
CA LYS A 126 -21.56 12.82 -43.98
C LYS A 126 -20.26 12.86 -43.16
N SER A 127 -20.32 12.37 -41.93
CA SER A 127 -19.14 12.25 -41.07
C SER A 127 -18.57 10.84 -41.20
N GLY A 128 -17.70 10.63 -42.20
CA GLY A 128 -16.96 9.39 -42.44
C GLY A 128 -17.72 8.30 -43.21
N ASP A 129 -16.97 7.28 -43.66
CA ASP A 129 -17.46 6.15 -44.46
C ASP A 129 -17.65 4.86 -43.66
N GLU A 130 -17.32 4.86 -42.37
CA GLU A 130 -17.40 3.69 -41.49
C GLU A 130 -18.51 3.82 -40.45
N ALA A 131 -19.02 2.66 -40.00
CA ALA A 131 -19.97 2.59 -38.90
C ALA A 131 -19.28 2.95 -37.57
N GLU A 132 -19.85 3.85 -36.77
CA GLU A 132 -19.27 4.27 -35.50
C GLU A 132 -20.35 4.48 -34.43
N ILE A 133 -19.95 4.45 -33.16
CA ILE A 133 -20.80 4.79 -32.03
C ILE A 133 -20.80 6.30 -31.84
N ARG A 134 -21.99 6.88 -31.75
CA ARG A 134 -22.21 8.29 -31.41
C ARG A 134 -22.96 8.40 -30.10
N CYS A 135 -22.37 9.14 -29.16
CA CYS A 135 -23.05 9.56 -27.94
C CYS A 135 -23.77 10.88 -28.19
N LEU A 136 -25.09 10.89 -28.03
CA LEU A 136 -25.89 12.11 -28.06
C LEU A 136 -26.15 12.59 -26.62
N PRO A 137 -25.66 13.78 -26.23
CA PRO A 137 -26.04 14.41 -24.97
C PRO A 137 -27.54 14.73 -24.95
N ARG A 138 -28.18 14.44 -23.82
CA ARG A 138 -29.60 14.67 -23.56
C ARG A 138 -29.74 15.70 -22.46
N TRP A 139 -30.75 16.55 -22.53
CA TRP A 139 -31.05 17.52 -21.47
C TRP A 139 -32.56 17.68 -21.34
N LYS A 140 -33.00 18.23 -20.21
CA LYS A 140 -34.41 18.63 -20.03
C LYS A 140 -34.57 20.10 -20.37
N ASN A 141 -35.60 20.43 -21.14
CA ASN A 141 -35.95 21.83 -21.39
C ASN A 141 -36.81 22.40 -20.24
N LYS A 142 -37.19 23.68 -20.34
CA LYS A 142 -38.05 24.37 -19.35
C LYS A 142 -39.41 23.69 -19.09
N LYS A 143 -39.84 22.74 -19.94
CA LYS A 143 -41.09 21.97 -19.81
C LYS A 143 -40.84 20.54 -19.35
N GLU A 144 -39.67 20.24 -18.77
CA GLU A 144 -39.24 18.90 -18.33
C GLU A 144 -39.21 17.84 -19.46
N LEU A 145 -39.21 18.27 -20.73
CA LEU A 145 -39.12 17.34 -21.87
C LEU A 145 -37.66 17.03 -22.18
N ARG A 146 -37.37 15.74 -22.42
CA ARG A 146 -36.05 15.26 -22.84
C ARG A 146 -35.75 15.68 -24.28
N MET A 147 -34.58 16.28 -24.48
CA MET A 147 -34.15 16.89 -25.74
C MET A 147 -32.84 16.27 -26.27
N PRO A 148 -32.58 16.36 -27.58
CA PRO A 148 -33.51 16.85 -28.60
C PRO A 148 -34.62 15.84 -28.92
N ARG A 149 -35.85 16.31 -29.14
CA ARG A 149 -37.04 15.44 -29.33
C ARG A 149 -36.88 14.40 -30.44
N TRP A 150 -36.21 14.79 -31.53
CA TRP A 150 -35.99 13.91 -32.67
C TRP A 150 -35.24 12.62 -32.30
N ALA A 151 -34.45 12.60 -31.21
CA ALA A 151 -33.71 11.39 -30.84
C ALA A 151 -34.59 10.31 -30.19
N ASP A 152 -35.83 10.64 -29.82
CA ASP A 152 -36.84 9.67 -29.40
C ASP A 152 -37.77 9.28 -30.56
N GLU A 153 -37.55 9.82 -31.77
CA GLU A 153 -38.34 9.58 -32.98
C GLU A 153 -37.55 8.68 -33.94
N PRO A 154 -37.88 7.38 -34.05
CA PRO A 154 -37.10 6.43 -34.84
C PRO A 154 -36.86 6.84 -36.30
N ALA A 155 -37.86 7.45 -36.95
CA ALA A 155 -37.75 7.91 -38.33
C ALA A 155 -36.71 9.03 -38.50
N GLU A 156 -36.68 10.01 -37.59
CA GLU A 156 -35.69 11.09 -37.61
C GLU A 156 -34.28 10.59 -37.26
N CYS A 157 -34.17 9.60 -36.37
CA CYS A 157 -32.91 8.94 -36.08
C CYS A 157 -32.36 8.26 -37.34
N LEU A 158 -33.16 7.43 -38.04
CA LEU A 158 -32.70 6.77 -39.27
C LEU A 158 -32.32 7.77 -40.36
N ARG A 159 -33.09 8.85 -40.53
CA ARG A 159 -32.79 9.91 -41.50
C ARG A 159 -31.39 10.51 -41.32
N ARG A 160 -30.86 10.49 -40.08
CA ARG A 160 -29.51 10.93 -39.70
C ARG A 160 -28.48 9.79 -39.67
N GLY A 161 -28.84 8.62 -40.18
CA GLY A 161 -28.03 7.40 -40.12
C GLY A 161 -27.90 6.80 -38.72
N LEU A 162 -28.73 7.16 -37.76
CA LEU A 162 -28.58 6.75 -36.35
C LEU A 162 -29.54 5.60 -36.00
N LEU A 163 -28.97 4.49 -35.55
CA LEU A 163 -29.71 3.36 -34.96
C LEU A 163 -29.46 3.28 -33.44
N PRO A 164 -30.48 3.18 -32.59
CA PRO A 164 -30.27 3.02 -31.15
C PRO A 164 -29.43 1.78 -30.82
N VAL A 165 -28.40 1.94 -29.98
CA VAL A 165 -27.56 0.80 -29.53
C VAL A 165 -28.36 -0.28 -28.81
N SER A 166 -29.52 0.06 -28.23
CA SER A 166 -30.42 -0.90 -27.60
C SER A 166 -30.94 -2.00 -28.54
N LEU A 167 -30.93 -1.78 -29.85
CA LEU A 167 -31.26 -2.82 -30.84
C LEU A 167 -30.18 -3.90 -30.95
N LEU A 168 -28.97 -3.63 -30.44
CA LEU A 168 -27.85 -4.58 -30.41
C LEU A 168 -27.89 -5.53 -29.20
N ARG A 169 -28.86 -5.33 -28.30
CA ARG A 169 -28.98 -6.08 -27.04
C ARG A 169 -29.02 -7.59 -27.27
N PRO A 170 -28.13 -8.38 -26.63
CA PRO A 170 -28.17 -9.84 -26.71
C PRO A 170 -29.49 -10.43 -26.20
N GLY A 171 -29.85 -11.60 -26.71
CA GLY A 171 -31.11 -12.28 -26.39
C GLY A 171 -32.18 -12.09 -27.46
N ASP A 172 -33.36 -12.69 -27.25
CA ASP A 172 -34.47 -12.61 -28.20
C ASP A 172 -35.24 -11.29 -28.03
N ILE A 173 -35.04 -10.39 -28.99
CA ILE A 173 -35.78 -9.13 -29.10
C ILE A 173 -36.33 -8.93 -30.52
N VAL A 174 -36.62 -10.01 -31.24
CA VAL A 174 -37.10 -9.95 -32.63
C VAL A 174 -38.35 -9.07 -32.74
N ASN A 175 -39.29 -9.21 -31.79
CA ASN A 175 -40.50 -8.39 -31.74
C ASN A 175 -40.21 -6.89 -31.59
N GLU A 176 -39.19 -6.51 -30.82
CA GLU A 176 -38.80 -5.10 -30.65
C GLU A 176 -38.14 -4.54 -31.91
N ILE A 177 -37.32 -5.34 -32.59
CA ILE A 177 -36.70 -4.98 -33.86
C ILE A 177 -37.76 -4.81 -34.94
N ASP A 178 -38.70 -5.75 -35.06
CA ASP A 178 -39.77 -5.67 -36.05
C ASP A 178 -40.68 -4.46 -35.77
N ALA A 179 -41.01 -4.17 -34.50
CA ALA A 179 -41.74 -2.96 -34.11
C ALA A 179 -40.97 -1.67 -34.47
N TYR A 180 -39.66 -1.64 -34.23
CA TYR A 180 -38.79 -0.52 -34.62
C TYR A 180 -38.78 -0.34 -36.15
N LEU A 181 -38.58 -1.40 -36.91
CA LEU A 181 -38.60 -1.39 -38.38
C LEU A 181 -39.93 -0.85 -38.90
N THR A 182 -41.06 -1.31 -38.37
CA THR A 182 -42.40 -0.81 -38.74
C THR A 182 -42.51 0.69 -38.49
N ASN A 183 -42.07 1.18 -37.33
CA ASN A 183 -42.16 2.61 -37.01
C ASN A 183 -41.27 3.49 -37.91
N VAL A 184 -40.05 3.04 -38.20
CA VAL A 184 -39.09 3.79 -39.02
C VAL A 184 -39.50 3.83 -40.48
N THR A 185 -40.05 2.72 -40.99
CA THR A 185 -40.41 2.59 -42.41
C THR A 185 -41.86 3.00 -42.72
N LYS A 186 -42.66 3.34 -41.70
CA LYS A 186 -44.08 3.73 -41.85
C LYS A 186 -44.33 4.83 -42.89
N GLN A 187 -43.44 5.83 -42.96
CA GLN A 187 -43.58 6.94 -43.92
C GLN A 187 -43.20 6.55 -45.35
N LEU A 188 -42.53 5.40 -45.51
CA LEU A 188 -42.07 4.87 -46.80
C LEU A 188 -43.05 3.83 -47.37
N GLU A 189 -44.11 3.47 -46.63
CA GLU A 189 -45.11 2.49 -47.06
C GLU A 189 -46.04 3.09 -48.13
N PRO A 190 -46.11 2.52 -49.35
CA PRO A 190 -46.92 3.07 -50.43
C PRO A 190 -48.43 2.85 -50.18
N THR A 191 -49.24 3.89 -50.35
CA THR A 191 -50.70 3.85 -50.09
C THR A 191 -51.56 3.18 -51.18
N GLY A 192 -50.96 2.39 -52.08
CA GLY A 192 -51.67 1.61 -53.11
C GLY A 192 -52.40 2.39 -54.21
N LYS A 193 -52.44 3.73 -54.15
CA LYS A 193 -53.14 4.62 -55.10
C LYS A 193 -52.20 5.35 -56.09
N GLU A 194 -50.93 4.98 -56.12
CA GLU A 194 -49.89 5.69 -56.87
C GLU A 194 -49.52 4.93 -58.15
N PRO A 195 -49.18 5.63 -59.27
CA PRO A 195 -48.81 4.97 -60.53
C PRO A 195 -47.62 4.01 -60.43
N ASP A 196 -46.68 4.30 -59.51
CA ASP A 196 -45.43 3.55 -59.32
C ASP A 196 -45.43 2.69 -58.03
N ALA A 197 -46.62 2.28 -57.55
CA ALA A 197 -46.78 1.62 -56.26
C ALA A 197 -45.93 0.34 -56.11
N PHE A 198 -45.72 -0.43 -57.18
CA PHE A 198 -44.92 -1.66 -57.16
C PHE A 198 -43.42 -1.38 -56.97
N ASP A 199 -42.86 -0.40 -57.68
CA ASP A 199 -41.44 -0.03 -57.56
C ASP A 199 -41.14 0.64 -56.21
N ARG A 200 -42.10 1.41 -55.68
CA ARG A 200 -42.05 1.94 -54.32
C ARG A 200 -42.09 0.84 -53.26
N LEU A 201 -42.94 -0.17 -53.44
CA LEU A 201 -43.01 -1.33 -52.54
C LEU A 201 -41.71 -2.15 -52.56
N LYS A 202 -41.10 -2.32 -53.75
CA LYS A 202 -39.80 -2.99 -53.90
C LYS A 202 -38.69 -2.22 -53.20
N THR A 203 -38.67 -0.89 -53.33
CA THR A 203 -37.69 -0.02 -52.65
C THR A 203 -37.89 -0.03 -51.13
N TYR A 204 -39.13 0.08 -50.66
CA TYR A 204 -39.51 -0.05 -49.24
C TYR A 204 -39.00 -1.36 -48.65
N THR A 205 -39.29 -2.48 -49.31
CA THR A 205 -38.90 -3.82 -48.85
C THR A 205 -37.37 -3.95 -48.82
N LYS A 206 -36.69 -3.48 -49.86
CA LYS A 206 -35.22 -3.51 -49.94
C LYS A 206 -34.56 -2.72 -48.81
N THR A 207 -35.05 -1.51 -48.51
CA THR A 207 -34.53 -0.69 -47.41
C THR A 207 -34.79 -1.32 -46.06
N ARG A 208 -35.99 -1.87 -45.84
CA ARG A 208 -36.33 -2.57 -44.59
C ARG A 208 -35.42 -3.78 -44.35
N GLU A 209 -35.19 -4.60 -45.39
CA GLU A 209 -34.29 -5.75 -45.31
C GLU A 209 -32.83 -5.32 -45.10
N ALA A 210 -32.38 -4.23 -45.72
CA ALA A 210 -31.02 -3.70 -45.51
C ALA A 210 -30.80 -3.27 -44.04
N ILE A 211 -31.74 -2.53 -43.45
CA ILE A 211 -31.66 -2.12 -42.03
C ILE A 211 -31.68 -3.36 -41.12
N LYS A 212 -32.56 -4.33 -41.41
CA LYS A 212 -32.64 -5.58 -40.64
C LYS A 212 -31.34 -6.39 -40.73
N ALA A 213 -30.71 -6.45 -41.89
CA ALA A 213 -29.43 -7.12 -42.10
C ALA A 213 -28.29 -6.46 -41.32
N ASP A 214 -28.20 -5.12 -41.33
CA ASP A 214 -27.20 -4.37 -40.55
C ASP A 214 -27.38 -4.56 -39.04
N ILE A 215 -28.63 -4.48 -38.55
CA ILE A 215 -28.96 -4.75 -37.14
C ILE A 215 -28.55 -6.18 -36.77
N THR A 216 -28.88 -7.16 -37.61
CA THR A 216 -28.56 -8.59 -37.35
C THR A 216 -27.05 -8.81 -37.29
N THR A 217 -26.30 -8.26 -38.25
CA THR A 217 -24.84 -8.36 -38.29
C THR A 217 -24.19 -7.74 -37.05
N LEU A 218 -24.63 -6.54 -36.65
CA LEU A 218 -24.10 -5.87 -35.46
C LEU A 218 -24.47 -6.62 -34.17
N ARG A 219 -25.68 -7.18 -34.08
CA ARG A 219 -26.12 -8.02 -32.96
C ARG A 219 -25.27 -9.27 -32.83
N GLU A 220 -24.95 -9.93 -33.94
CA GLU A 220 -24.07 -11.11 -33.95
C GLU A 220 -22.67 -10.76 -33.46
N ARG A 221 -22.10 -9.64 -33.94
CA ARG A 221 -20.80 -9.12 -33.44
C ARG A 221 -20.84 -8.88 -31.95
N VAL A 222 -21.83 -8.14 -31.45
CA VAL A 222 -21.97 -7.85 -30.01
C VAL A 222 -22.16 -9.12 -29.19
N THR A 223 -23.02 -10.04 -29.64
CA THR A 223 -23.35 -11.26 -28.90
C THR A 223 -22.15 -12.20 -28.77
N HIS A 224 -21.34 -12.31 -29.82
CA HIS A 224 -20.20 -13.23 -29.89
C HIS A 224 -18.85 -12.57 -29.59
N PHE A 225 -18.82 -11.25 -29.35
CA PHE A 225 -17.60 -10.56 -28.94
C PHE A 225 -17.02 -11.20 -27.68
N ASN A 226 -15.78 -11.69 -27.77
CA ASN A 226 -15.12 -12.34 -26.65
C ASN A 226 -14.55 -11.30 -25.68
N LEU A 227 -15.05 -11.28 -24.45
CA LEU A 227 -14.47 -10.53 -23.34
C LEU A 227 -13.82 -11.52 -22.36
N PRO A 228 -12.53 -11.82 -22.53
CA PRO A 228 -11.83 -12.80 -21.71
C PRO A 228 -11.78 -12.38 -20.24
N TYR A 229 -11.67 -13.37 -19.36
CA TYR A 229 -11.58 -13.13 -17.92
C TYR A 229 -10.64 -14.09 -17.20
N LEU A 230 -10.06 -13.60 -16.12
CA LEU A 230 -9.33 -14.40 -15.15
C LEU A 230 -10.30 -14.83 -14.06
N SER A 231 -10.45 -16.14 -13.88
CA SER A 231 -11.27 -16.75 -12.85
C SER A 231 -10.41 -17.14 -11.64
N LEU A 232 -10.79 -16.65 -10.46
CA LEU A 232 -10.27 -17.11 -9.17
C LEU A 232 -11.19 -18.22 -8.63
N PRO A 233 -10.63 -19.37 -8.18
CA PRO A 233 -11.39 -20.47 -7.60
C PRO A 233 -12.29 -20.05 -6.43
N ALA A 234 -13.40 -20.75 -6.21
CA ALA A 234 -14.37 -20.42 -5.16
C ALA A 234 -13.86 -20.63 -3.71
N ASP A 235 -12.79 -21.41 -3.56
CA ASP A 235 -12.09 -21.61 -2.29
C ASP A 235 -11.12 -20.47 -1.94
N THR A 236 -10.77 -19.60 -2.92
CA THR A 236 -9.85 -18.45 -2.74
C THR A 236 -10.28 -17.56 -1.58
N SER A 237 -9.41 -17.40 -0.58
CA SER A 237 -9.69 -16.60 0.62
C SER A 237 -9.92 -15.12 0.30
N LYS A 238 -10.70 -14.43 1.15
CA LYS A 238 -11.09 -13.02 0.95
C LYS A 238 -9.84 -12.12 0.81
N ASP A 239 -8.80 -12.36 1.61
CA ASP A 239 -7.54 -11.64 1.59
C ASP A 239 -6.71 -11.87 0.32
N VAL A 240 -6.65 -13.12 -0.18
CA VAL A 240 -5.96 -13.43 -1.43
C VAL A 240 -6.67 -12.79 -2.62
N ALA A 241 -8.01 -12.87 -2.67
CA ALA A 241 -8.81 -12.24 -3.72
C ALA A 241 -8.61 -10.71 -3.75
N LEU A 242 -8.57 -10.07 -2.59
CA LEU A 242 -8.27 -8.64 -2.47
C LEU A 242 -6.84 -8.30 -2.90
N GLN A 243 -5.85 -9.11 -2.54
CA GLN A 243 -4.46 -8.88 -2.95
C GLN A 243 -4.31 -8.97 -4.48
N VAL A 244 -4.92 -9.98 -5.10
CA VAL A 244 -4.92 -10.12 -6.57
C VAL A 244 -5.59 -8.91 -7.20
N PHE A 245 -6.73 -8.48 -6.66
CA PHE A 245 -7.41 -7.26 -7.11
C PHE A 245 -6.50 -6.02 -7.00
N ILE A 246 -5.88 -5.77 -5.85
CA ILE A 246 -5.00 -4.61 -5.61
C ILE A 246 -3.82 -4.63 -6.59
N ASN A 247 -3.19 -5.80 -6.78
CA ASN A 247 -2.04 -5.95 -7.69
C ASN A 247 -2.42 -5.75 -9.16
N MET A 248 -3.65 -6.12 -9.54
CA MET A 248 -4.15 -5.98 -10.92
C MET A 248 -4.79 -4.63 -11.20
N ASN A 249 -5.20 -3.89 -10.17
CA ASN A 249 -5.87 -2.60 -10.28
C ASN A 249 -4.88 -1.49 -10.65
N THR A 250 -4.40 -1.51 -11.88
CA THR A 250 -3.37 -0.60 -12.42
C THR A 250 -3.94 0.66 -13.09
N ASN A 251 -5.27 0.78 -13.22
CA ASN A 251 -5.90 1.91 -13.90
C ASN A 251 -6.00 3.15 -13.00
N SER A 252 -5.39 4.26 -13.44
CA SER A 252 -5.48 5.69 -13.04
C SER A 252 -5.42 6.08 -11.54
N LYS A 253 -6.00 5.31 -10.62
CA LYS A 253 -5.85 5.40 -9.16
C LYS A 253 -6.15 4.01 -8.54
N PRO A 254 -5.13 3.18 -8.28
CA PRO A 254 -5.29 1.89 -7.61
C PRO A 254 -6.08 2.04 -6.31
N LEU A 255 -6.98 1.10 -5.99
CA LEU A 255 -7.54 1.02 -4.64
C LEU A 255 -6.55 0.31 -3.73
N SER A 256 -6.16 0.98 -2.65
CA SER A 256 -5.40 0.35 -1.58
C SER A 256 -6.32 -0.52 -0.70
N LEU A 257 -5.73 -1.40 0.11
CA LEU A 257 -6.48 -2.13 1.13
C LEU A 257 -7.20 -1.17 2.09
N TYR A 258 -6.59 -0.02 2.39
CA TYR A 258 -7.19 1.00 3.23
C TYR A 258 -8.46 1.57 2.58
N ASP A 259 -8.43 1.91 1.28
CA ASP A 259 -9.62 2.37 0.55
C ASP A 259 -10.76 1.34 0.57
N ILE A 260 -10.41 0.05 0.52
CA ILE A 260 -11.38 -1.05 0.59
C ILE A 260 -12.04 -1.09 1.96
N ILE A 261 -11.24 -1.00 3.03
CA ILE A 261 -11.75 -1.00 4.40
C ILE A 261 -12.54 0.27 4.71
N VAL A 262 -12.12 1.44 4.20
CA VAL A 262 -12.88 2.70 4.27
C VAL A 262 -14.28 2.49 3.70
N ALA A 263 -14.39 1.92 2.50
CA ALA A 263 -15.69 1.69 1.86
C ALA A 263 -16.59 0.73 2.68
N GLU A 264 -16.00 -0.31 3.30
CA GLU A 264 -16.73 -1.19 4.21
C GLU A 264 -17.19 -0.43 5.49
N VAL A 265 -16.34 0.41 6.07
CA VAL A 265 -16.67 1.23 7.26
C VAL A 265 -17.78 2.24 6.96
N GLU A 266 -17.67 2.98 5.85
CA GLU A 266 -18.66 3.98 5.43
C GLU A 266 -20.03 3.32 5.18
N SER A 267 -20.06 2.10 4.63
CA SER A 267 -21.31 1.35 4.43
C SER A 267 -21.99 0.91 5.73
N VAL A 268 -21.25 0.85 6.84
CA VAL A 268 -21.75 0.31 8.12
C VAL A 268 -22.13 1.42 9.10
N ALA A 269 -21.44 2.56 9.05
CA ALA A 269 -21.58 3.60 10.07
C ALA A 269 -21.71 5.03 9.53
N GLU A 270 -21.69 5.25 8.21
CA GLU A 270 -21.73 6.58 7.57
C GLU A 270 -20.61 7.54 8.04
N ILE A 271 -19.58 7.00 8.70
CA ILE A 271 -18.41 7.75 9.18
C ILE A 271 -17.27 7.56 8.19
N SER A 272 -16.66 8.66 7.76
CA SER A 272 -15.51 8.61 6.87
C SER A 272 -14.22 8.35 7.64
N LEU A 273 -13.62 7.18 7.39
CA LEU A 273 -12.33 6.81 8.00
C LEU A 273 -11.19 7.73 7.55
N HIS A 274 -11.27 8.32 6.35
CA HIS A 274 -10.32 9.35 5.89
C HIS A 274 -10.39 10.62 6.73
N ALA A 275 -11.60 11.03 7.15
CA ALA A 275 -11.76 12.20 8.01
C ALA A 275 -11.17 11.94 9.40
N LEU A 276 -11.38 10.74 9.94
CA LEU A 276 -10.79 10.32 11.21
C LEU A 276 -9.26 10.25 11.15
N GLU A 277 -8.69 9.73 10.06
CA GLU A 277 -7.24 9.73 9.85
C GLU A 277 -6.66 11.15 9.75
N ALA A 278 -7.36 12.06 9.06
CA ALA A 278 -6.94 13.46 8.96
C ALA A 278 -6.93 14.14 10.34
N ASP A 279 -8.00 13.98 11.12
CA ASP A 279 -8.10 14.48 12.49
C ASP A 279 -7.00 13.92 13.40
N LEU A 280 -6.71 12.61 13.28
CA LEU A 280 -5.61 11.98 14.01
C LEU A 280 -4.24 12.57 13.64
N LYS A 281 -4.00 12.89 12.37
CA LYS A 281 -2.75 13.54 11.93
C LYS A 281 -2.63 14.96 12.44
N ASP A 282 -3.73 15.69 12.52
CA ASP A 282 -3.75 17.07 13.01
C ASP A 282 -3.50 17.11 14.52
N LYS A 283 -4.12 16.22 15.29
CA LYS A 283 -3.91 16.11 16.74
C LYS A 283 -2.53 15.54 17.08
N CYS A 284 -2.11 14.50 16.37
CA CYS A 284 -0.92 13.72 16.67
C CYS A 284 0.04 13.64 15.46
N PRO A 285 0.64 14.77 15.03
CA PRO A 285 1.48 14.81 13.84
C PRO A 285 2.73 13.91 13.95
N ALA A 286 3.17 13.60 15.18
CA ALA A 286 4.31 12.73 15.43
C ALA A 286 4.10 11.28 14.93
N VAL A 287 2.86 10.79 14.83
CA VAL A 287 2.57 9.44 14.32
C VAL A 287 3.03 9.28 12.87
N SER A 288 2.88 10.34 12.06
CA SER A 288 3.28 10.35 10.64
C SER A 288 4.79 10.24 10.42
N ARG A 289 5.60 10.35 11.50
CA ARG A 289 7.07 10.21 11.41
C ARG A 289 7.51 8.76 11.22
N TYR A 290 6.70 7.80 11.66
CA TYR A 290 7.08 6.39 11.77
C TYR A 290 6.47 5.49 10.67
N GLY A 291 5.79 6.09 9.70
CA GLY A 291 5.34 5.40 8.49
C GLY A 291 3.94 5.79 8.04
N ASN A 292 3.35 4.94 7.20
CA ASN A 292 2.02 5.14 6.66
C ASN A 292 0.95 5.03 7.77
N VAL A 293 0.31 6.16 8.11
CA VAL A 293 -0.69 6.25 9.19
C VAL A 293 -1.88 5.32 8.95
N ALA A 294 -2.37 5.21 7.72
CA ALA A 294 -3.44 4.27 7.36
C ALA A 294 -3.07 2.82 7.70
N ASN A 295 -1.85 2.37 7.40
CA ASN A 295 -1.39 1.04 7.78
C ASN A 295 -1.26 0.88 9.30
N LEU A 296 -0.79 1.91 10.03
CA LEU A 296 -0.71 1.90 11.49
C LEU A 296 -2.10 1.80 12.15
N ILE A 297 -3.08 2.54 11.64
CA ILE A 297 -4.49 2.46 12.04
C ILE A 297 -5.01 1.02 11.90
N LEU A 298 -4.84 0.43 10.70
CA LEU A 298 -5.37 -0.91 10.43
C LEU A 298 -4.66 -2.01 11.21
N SER A 299 -3.33 -1.98 11.28
CA SER A 299 -2.53 -3.00 11.97
C SER A 299 -2.76 -2.96 13.48
N THR A 300 -2.83 -1.77 14.07
CA THR A 300 -3.12 -1.60 15.50
C THR A 300 -4.57 -1.98 15.81
N SER A 301 -5.53 -1.57 14.98
CA SER A 301 -6.94 -1.99 15.12
C SER A 301 -7.10 -3.51 15.02
N ALA A 302 -6.34 -4.17 14.14
CA ALA A 302 -6.34 -5.63 14.05
C ALA A 302 -5.85 -6.27 15.36
N LEU A 303 -4.76 -5.77 15.95
CA LEU A 303 -4.26 -6.28 17.24
C LEU A 303 -5.25 -6.04 18.38
N LEU A 304 -5.89 -4.87 18.46
CA LEU A 304 -6.91 -4.57 19.47
C LEU A 304 -8.11 -5.54 19.42
N GLN A 305 -8.32 -6.21 18.27
CA GLN A 305 -9.36 -7.22 18.07
C GLN A 305 -8.81 -8.67 18.07
N ASP A 306 -7.59 -8.87 18.59
CA ASP A 306 -6.90 -10.17 18.62
C ASP A 306 -6.78 -10.83 17.22
N LYS A 307 -6.55 -10.01 16.20
CA LYS A 307 -6.28 -10.43 14.81
C LYS A 307 -4.82 -10.18 14.42
N LEU A 308 -4.37 -10.88 13.38
CA LEU A 308 -3.04 -10.69 12.81
C LEU A 308 -2.91 -9.26 12.23
N PRO A 309 -1.78 -8.55 12.46
CA PRO A 309 -1.52 -7.23 11.89
C PRO A 309 -1.03 -7.33 10.43
N ASN A 310 -1.78 -8.06 9.61
CA ASN A 310 -1.56 -8.22 8.18
C ASN A 310 -2.88 -8.07 7.43
N ILE A 311 -2.82 -8.15 6.11
CA ILE A 311 -3.99 -8.00 5.23
C ILE A 311 -5.14 -8.90 5.66
N ARG A 312 -4.86 -10.16 5.97
CA ARG A 312 -5.88 -11.10 6.44
C ARG A 312 -6.59 -10.60 7.70
N GLY A 313 -5.86 -10.25 8.75
CA GLY A 313 -6.48 -9.79 9.99
C GLY A 313 -7.16 -8.42 9.85
N MET A 314 -6.61 -7.50 9.04
CA MET A 314 -7.23 -6.21 8.73
C MET A 314 -8.54 -6.37 7.94
N VAL A 315 -8.65 -7.40 7.11
CA VAL A 315 -9.89 -7.72 6.40
C VAL A 315 -10.90 -8.39 7.33
N GLU A 316 -10.47 -9.34 8.16
CA GLU A 316 -11.31 -10.10 9.10
C GLU A 316 -11.81 -9.29 10.32
N MET A 317 -11.14 -8.19 10.69
CA MET A 317 -11.55 -7.38 11.84
C MET A 317 -12.94 -6.76 11.63
N ASP A 318 -13.69 -6.62 12.73
CA ASP A 318 -15.01 -6.00 12.74
C ASP A 318 -14.88 -4.47 12.60
N LYS A 319 -15.61 -3.93 11.62
CA LYS A 319 -15.55 -2.50 11.26
C LYS A 319 -16.29 -1.60 12.25
N LYS A 320 -17.31 -2.12 12.94
CA LYS A 320 -17.98 -1.40 14.05
C LYS A 320 -17.09 -1.35 15.27
N GLN A 321 -16.40 -2.46 15.59
CA GLN A 321 -15.44 -2.48 16.69
C GLN A 321 -14.23 -1.60 16.42
N LEU A 322 -13.78 -1.47 15.16
CA LEU A 322 -12.74 -0.49 14.79
C LEU A 322 -13.15 0.92 15.21
N LEU A 323 -14.38 1.32 14.88
CA LEU A 323 -14.90 2.65 15.26
C LEU A 323 -15.12 2.78 16.76
N GLY A 324 -15.66 1.74 17.42
CA GLY A 324 -15.84 1.72 18.88
C GLY A 324 -14.52 1.82 19.64
N ASN A 325 -13.44 1.25 19.10
CA ASN A 325 -12.10 1.32 19.67
C ASN A 325 -11.29 2.54 19.19
N TRP A 326 -11.87 3.44 18.38
CA TRP A 326 -11.14 4.58 17.82
C TRP A 326 -10.44 5.46 18.88
N PRO A 327 -11.07 5.83 20.01
CA PRO A 327 -10.38 6.62 21.04
C PRO A 327 -9.18 5.91 21.65
N LYS A 328 -9.25 4.58 21.80
CA LYS A 328 -8.13 3.76 22.30
C LYS A 328 -7.00 3.70 21.29
N LEU A 329 -7.34 3.55 20.01
CA LEU A 329 -6.41 3.54 18.89
C LEU A 329 -5.64 4.88 18.80
N GLU A 330 -6.38 6.00 18.83
CA GLU A 330 -5.82 7.35 18.77
C GLU A 330 -4.83 7.59 19.92
N ARG A 331 -5.25 7.33 21.16
CA ARG A 331 -4.39 7.42 22.33
C ARG A 331 -3.17 6.50 22.23
N GLY A 332 -3.36 5.26 21.77
CA GLY A 332 -2.28 4.28 21.63
C GLY A 332 -1.21 4.72 20.63
N LEU A 333 -1.63 5.25 19.48
CA LEU A 333 -0.72 5.76 18.45
C LEU A 333 0.04 7.01 18.92
N GLU A 334 -0.64 7.93 19.62
CA GLU A 334 -0.01 9.10 20.24
C GLU A 334 1.08 8.68 21.23
N ARG A 335 0.72 7.83 22.21
CA ARG A 335 1.64 7.33 23.23
C ARG A 335 2.81 6.54 22.63
N MET A 336 2.56 5.75 21.58
CA MET A 336 3.61 5.08 20.83
C MET A 336 4.60 6.08 20.22
N ALA A 337 4.12 7.14 19.59
CA ALA A 337 4.98 8.14 18.97
C ALA A 337 5.85 8.88 20.00
N SER A 338 5.27 9.25 21.15
CA SER A 338 6.01 9.86 22.27
C SER A 338 7.02 8.90 22.89
N PHE A 339 6.64 7.62 23.05
CA PHE A 339 7.52 6.59 23.57
C PHE A 339 8.76 6.39 22.69
N LEU A 340 8.59 6.25 21.37
CA LEU A 340 9.69 6.10 20.41
C LEU A 340 10.64 7.31 20.43
N GLU A 341 10.09 8.52 20.49
CA GLU A 341 10.88 9.75 20.60
C GLU A 341 11.71 9.76 21.89
N GLY A 342 11.13 9.31 23.01
CA GLY A 342 11.84 9.10 24.27
C GLY A 342 12.89 7.97 24.25
N GLN A 343 12.81 7.06 23.28
CA GLN A 343 13.82 6.02 23.03
C GLN A 343 14.86 6.46 21.97
N GLY A 344 14.87 7.74 21.56
CA GLY A 344 15.83 8.24 20.58
C GLY A 344 15.58 7.75 19.15
N VAL A 345 14.38 7.23 18.87
CA VAL A 345 13.93 6.83 17.54
C VAL A 345 13.03 7.92 16.98
N PHE A 346 13.43 8.56 15.89
CA PHE A 346 12.79 9.80 15.44
C PHE A 346 11.96 9.68 14.16
N ASP A 347 12.21 8.67 13.33
CA ASP A 347 11.54 8.49 12.03
C ASP A 347 11.61 7.05 11.51
N GLU A 348 10.84 6.77 10.45
CA GLU A 348 10.78 5.49 9.73
C GLU A 348 12.11 5.09 9.08
N ASP A 349 12.87 6.05 8.55
CA ASP A 349 14.13 5.81 7.82
C ASP A 349 15.21 5.19 8.70
N ARG A 350 15.19 5.49 10.01
CA ARG A 350 16.16 4.98 11.00
C ARG A 350 15.53 4.00 11.99
N LEU A 351 14.23 3.75 11.92
CA LEU A 351 13.56 2.73 12.73
C LEU A 351 14.10 1.33 12.34
N PRO A 352 14.64 0.53 13.29
CA PRO A 352 15.17 -0.80 12.98
C PRO A 352 14.13 -1.77 12.43
N THR A 353 12.93 -1.79 13.01
CA THR A 353 11.83 -2.60 12.51
C THR A 353 10.49 -1.93 12.79
N ASN A 354 9.59 -1.94 11.81
CA ASN A 354 8.23 -1.42 11.97
C ASN A 354 7.28 -2.41 12.66
N ALA A 355 7.72 -3.65 12.86
CA ALA A 355 6.94 -4.73 13.47
C ALA A 355 6.52 -4.42 14.92
N VAL A 356 7.28 -3.56 15.62
CA VAL A 356 7.03 -3.14 17.00
C VAL A 356 5.94 -2.08 17.14
N LEU A 357 5.70 -1.28 16.10
CA LEU A 357 4.81 -0.12 16.15
C LEU A 357 3.38 -0.48 16.57
N PRO A 358 2.67 -1.41 15.89
CA PRO A 358 1.31 -1.74 16.28
C PRO A 358 1.23 -2.42 17.65
N VAL A 359 2.26 -3.19 18.06
CA VAL A 359 2.30 -3.83 19.40
C VAL A 359 2.35 -2.78 20.49
N ILE A 360 3.27 -1.81 20.36
CA ILE A 360 3.43 -0.74 21.34
C ILE A 360 2.16 0.11 21.40
N ALA A 361 1.61 0.48 20.24
CA ALA A 361 0.38 1.28 20.17
C ALA A 361 -0.82 0.55 20.81
N ALA A 362 -1.02 -0.72 20.48
CA ALA A 362 -2.12 -1.50 21.05
C ALA A 362 -1.91 -1.79 22.55
N ALA A 363 -0.68 -2.00 23.00
CA ALA A 363 -0.37 -2.23 24.41
C ALA A 363 -0.78 -1.06 25.30
N TYR A 364 -0.68 0.19 24.80
CA TYR A 364 -1.11 1.37 25.55
C TYR A 364 -2.60 1.35 25.91
N GLU A 365 -3.45 0.54 25.27
CA GLU A 365 -4.83 0.32 25.74
C GLU A 365 -4.89 -0.09 27.22
N LEU A 366 -3.94 -0.93 27.65
CA LEU A 366 -3.89 -1.51 29.00
C LEU A 366 -2.97 -0.76 29.96
N ILE A 367 -2.28 0.27 29.47
CA ILE A 367 -1.32 1.04 30.26
C ILE A 367 -1.98 2.36 30.69
N PRO A 368 -2.05 2.66 32.01
CA PRO A 368 -2.64 3.90 32.49
C PRO A 368 -1.76 5.12 32.16
N ASP A 369 -2.32 6.34 32.22
CA ASP A 369 -1.56 7.56 31.89
C ASP A 369 -0.54 7.98 32.97
N HIS A 370 -0.61 7.39 34.16
CA HIS A 370 0.14 7.80 35.34
C HIS A 370 0.26 6.65 36.36
N GLY A 371 1.13 6.82 37.35
CA GLY A 371 1.35 5.89 38.46
C GLY A 371 2.45 4.85 38.21
N ASP A 372 2.77 4.07 39.24
CA ASP A 372 3.91 3.14 39.21
C ASP A 372 3.76 2.03 38.17
N PHE A 373 2.52 1.63 37.88
CA PHE A 373 2.25 0.62 36.85
C PHE A 373 2.61 1.12 35.45
N LEU A 374 2.45 2.42 35.16
CA LEU A 374 2.93 3.01 33.90
C LEU A 374 4.44 2.78 33.75
N ALA A 375 5.22 3.08 34.79
CA ALA A 375 6.67 2.92 34.76
C ALA A 375 7.08 1.45 34.56
N LYS A 376 6.38 0.51 35.21
CA LYS A 376 6.60 -0.93 35.04
C LYS A 376 6.24 -1.41 33.63
N ALA A 377 5.11 -0.97 33.10
CA ALA A 377 4.65 -1.34 31.76
C ALA A 377 5.55 -0.74 30.66
N GLU A 378 5.94 0.53 30.76
CA GLU A 378 6.90 1.11 29.82
C GLU A 378 8.28 0.47 29.93
N LYS A 379 8.69 -0.03 31.11
CA LYS A 379 9.89 -0.86 31.24
C LYS A 379 9.78 -2.14 30.41
N LEU A 380 8.64 -2.83 30.46
CA LEU A 380 8.36 -3.98 29.59
C LEU A 380 8.40 -3.59 28.09
N LEU A 381 7.81 -2.46 27.71
CA LEU A 381 7.86 -1.98 26.32
C LEU A 381 9.28 -1.62 25.86
N ARG A 382 10.14 -1.09 26.75
CA ARG A 382 11.56 -0.86 26.45
C ARG A 382 12.29 -2.17 26.22
N ARG A 383 12.09 -3.17 27.10
CA ARG A 383 12.63 -4.53 26.91
C ARG A 383 12.22 -5.09 25.55
N TYR A 384 10.93 -4.99 25.23
CA TYR A 384 10.37 -5.42 23.95
C TYR A 384 11.02 -4.71 22.75
N LEU A 385 11.04 -3.38 22.76
CA LEU A 385 11.58 -2.56 21.67
C LEU A 385 13.05 -2.89 21.39
N TRP A 386 13.91 -2.83 22.40
CA TRP A 386 15.34 -3.02 22.22
C TRP A 386 15.70 -4.48 21.91
N SER A 387 14.95 -5.45 22.45
CA SER A 387 15.11 -6.86 22.05
C SER A 387 14.71 -7.11 20.60
N ALA A 388 13.66 -6.43 20.12
CA ALA A 388 13.24 -6.51 18.72
C ALA A 388 14.31 -5.93 17.76
N PHE A 389 15.15 -5.01 18.24
CA PHE A 389 16.21 -4.37 17.46
C PHE A 389 17.48 -5.23 17.36
N PHE A 390 17.76 -6.06 18.37
CA PHE A 390 19.01 -6.83 18.48
C PHE A 390 18.80 -8.35 18.42
N THR A 391 17.66 -8.80 17.88
CA THR A 391 17.40 -10.22 17.60
C THR A 391 16.99 -10.42 16.14
N GLY A 392 17.32 -11.57 15.56
CA GLY A 392 16.85 -11.98 14.22
C GLY A 392 15.35 -12.30 14.15
N ARG A 393 14.56 -11.97 15.18
CA ARG A 393 13.15 -12.36 15.28
C ARG A 393 12.29 -11.71 14.21
N TYR A 394 12.60 -10.56 13.63
CA TYR A 394 11.67 -9.91 12.69
C TYR A 394 12.05 -9.98 11.21
N GLU A 395 13.11 -10.72 10.84
CA GLU A 395 13.65 -10.71 9.47
C GLU A 395 12.74 -11.32 8.38
N ASN A 396 11.92 -12.34 8.71
CA ASN A 396 11.20 -13.14 7.69
C ASN A 396 9.66 -13.20 7.87
N THR A 397 9.16 -13.35 9.10
CA THR A 397 7.71 -13.55 9.39
C THR A 397 7.20 -12.54 10.41
N ALA A 398 7.29 -11.25 10.07
CA ALA A 398 7.01 -10.16 10.99
C ALA A 398 5.59 -10.23 11.61
N ALA A 399 4.53 -10.36 10.79
CA ALA A 399 3.16 -10.22 11.28
C ALA A 399 2.72 -11.28 12.32
N SER A 400 3.05 -12.55 12.12
CA SER A 400 2.70 -13.62 13.08
C SER A 400 3.51 -13.50 14.37
N ARG A 401 4.79 -13.11 14.26
CA ARG A 401 5.66 -12.87 15.42
C ARG A 401 5.20 -11.65 16.22
N THR A 402 4.88 -10.54 15.55
CA THR A 402 4.24 -9.35 16.14
C THR A 402 2.98 -9.72 16.90
N PHE A 403 2.09 -10.53 16.32
CA PHE A 403 0.87 -10.97 16.99
C PHE A 403 1.14 -11.82 18.23
N ALA A 404 2.07 -12.79 18.13
CA ALA A 404 2.45 -13.64 19.27
C ALA A 404 3.03 -12.80 20.41
N ASP A 405 3.90 -11.84 20.09
CA ASP A 405 4.52 -10.96 21.08
C ASP A 405 3.49 -10.02 21.72
N PHE A 406 2.56 -9.46 20.93
CA PHE A 406 1.45 -8.67 21.45
C PHE A 406 0.57 -9.48 22.40
N LYS A 407 0.20 -10.72 22.07
CA LYS A 407 -0.63 -11.56 22.96
C LYS A 407 0.06 -11.83 24.30
N ALA A 408 1.36 -12.10 24.28
CA ALA A 408 2.12 -12.32 25.50
C ALA A 408 2.25 -11.03 26.34
N ILE A 409 2.56 -9.90 25.71
CA ILE A 409 2.60 -8.59 26.37
C ILE A 409 1.23 -8.23 26.95
N LYS A 410 0.15 -8.42 26.20
CA LYS A 410 -1.23 -8.20 26.64
C LYS A 410 -1.55 -9.03 27.89
N ALA A 411 -1.15 -10.31 27.92
CA ALA A 411 -1.34 -11.16 29.09
C ALA A 411 -0.62 -10.63 30.33
N LEU A 412 0.63 -10.15 30.19
CA LEU A 412 1.38 -9.53 31.30
C LEU A 412 0.76 -8.20 31.74
N LEU A 413 0.26 -7.39 30.81
CA LEU A 413 -0.35 -6.10 31.15
C LEU A 413 -1.70 -6.23 31.85
N ILE A 414 -2.44 -7.33 31.61
CA ILE A 414 -3.69 -7.64 32.34
C ILE A 414 -3.40 -8.03 33.80
N GLU A 415 -2.24 -8.62 34.08
CA GLU A 415 -1.82 -9.09 35.40
C GLU A 415 -0.69 -8.20 35.98
N PRO A 416 -0.99 -7.10 36.70
CA PRO A 416 -0.01 -6.04 37.00
C PRO A 416 1.17 -6.50 37.88
N HIS A 417 1.05 -7.68 38.49
CA HIS A 417 2.02 -8.27 39.42
C HIS A 417 3.02 -9.23 38.76
N PHE A 418 3.12 -9.29 37.43
CA PHE A 418 4.14 -10.11 36.76
C PHE A 418 5.56 -9.83 37.25
N ALA A 419 6.37 -10.87 37.38
CA ALA A 419 7.78 -10.82 37.78
C ALA A 419 8.70 -10.94 36.56
N ASP A 420 9.99 -10.68 36.77
CA ASP A 420 11.00 -10.79 35.70
C ASP A 420 11.09 -12.22 35.13
N SER A 421 10.76 -13.25 35.91
CA SER A 421 10.66 -14.64 35.45
C SER A 421 9.59 -14.86 34.39
N ASP A 422 8.52 -14.05 34.39
CA ASP A 422 7.40 -14.21 33.46
C ASP A 422 7.72 -13.64 32.08
N LEU A 423 8.78 -12.84 31.96
CA LEU A 423 9.13 -12.13 30.74
C LEU A 423 9.55 -13.06 29.60
N ALA A 424 10.13 -14.22 29.91
CA ALA A 424 10.45 -15.24 28.92
C ALA A 424 9.21 -15.78 28.19
N SER A 425 8.00 -15.55 28.73
CA SER A 425 6.74 -15.85 28.03
C SER A 425 6.50 -14.96 26.81
N VAL A 426 7.11 -13.77 26.76
CA VAL A 426 7.11 -12.90 25.59
C VAL A 426 8.20 -13.41 24.65
N PRO A 427 7.86 -13.98 23.48
CA PRO A 427 8.85 -14.74 22.72
C PRO A 427 10.08 -13.94 22.26
N VAL A 428 9.99 -12.63 22.01
CA VAL A 428 11.19 -11.81 21.70
C VAL A 428 12.14 -11.61 22.88
N LEU A 429 11.67 -11.87 24.11
CA LEU A 429 12.45 -11.79 25.34
C LEU A 429 13.05 -13.15 25.74
N ASP A 430 12.68 -14.24 25.06
CA ASP A 430 13.27 -15.56 25.29
C ASP A 430 14.68 -15.65 24.67
N ARG A 431 15.69 -15.43 25.51
CA ARG A 431 17.10 -15.48 25.11
C ARG A 431 17.60 -16.86 24.70
N SER A 432 16.90 -17.93 25.07
CA SER A 432 17.27 -19.29 24.64
C SER A 432 16.94 -19.54 23.18
N GLN A 433 15.89 -18.89 22.67
CA GLN A 433 15.46 -18.97 21.27
C GLN A 433 16.00 -17.80 20.44
N PHE A 434 16.10 -16.62 21.04
CA PHE A 434 16.51 -15.37 20.40
C PHE A 434 17.64 -14.72 21.21
N PRO A 435 18.88 -15.24 21.08
CA PRO A 435 20.04 -14.60 21.69
C PRO A 435 20.23 -13.19 21.12
N LEU A 436 20.81 -12.30 21.93
CA LEU A 436 21.19 -10.96 21.50
C LEU A 436 22.47 -11.02 20.66
N ALA A 437 22.66 -10.00 19.82
CA ALA A 437 23.89 -9.84 19.06
C ALA A 437 25.13 -9.70 19.98
N ASP A 438 26.19 -10.43 19.66
CA ASP A 438 27.49 -10.30 20.33
C ASP A 438 28.45 -9.41 19.54
N VAL A 439 29.65 -9.19 20.09
CA VAL A 439 30.69 -8.35 19.47
C VAL A 439 31.02 -8.81 18.05
N ASP A 440 31.20 -10.12 17.84
CA ASP A 440 31.61 -10.66 16.55
C ASP A 440 30.48 -10.58 15.51
N SER A 441 29.23 -10.74 15.93
CA SER A 441 28.05 -10.50 15.11
C SER A 441 27.98 -9.03 14.67
N LEU A 442 28.15 -8.08 15.60
CA LEU A 442 28.12 -6.64 15.31
C LEU A 442 29.25 -6.19 14.37
N LEU A 443 30.42 -6.84 14.41
CA LEU A 443 31.54 -6.56 13.48
C LEU A 443 31.17 -6.84 12.02
N ALA A 444 30.28 -7.80 11.77
CA ALA A 444 29.83 -8.16 10.42
C ALA A 444 28.69 -7.27 9.90
N VAL A 445 28.03 -6.50 10.76
CA VAL A 445 26.83 -5.72 10.40
C VAL A 445 27.13 -4.64 9.35
N GLY A 446 26.36 -4.67 8.27
CA GLY A 446 26.49 -3.75 7.14
C GLY A 446 25.96 -2.34 7.39
N TRP A 447 25.86 -1.54 6.33
CA TRP A 447 25.52 -0.12 6.43
C TRP A 447 24.05 0.14 6.82
N PRO A 448 23.75 1.05 7.76
CA PRO A 448 22.38 1.28 8.25
C PRO A 448 21.38 1.73 7.17
N LYS A 449 21.86 2.41 6.11
CA LYS A 449 21.02 2.85 4.99
C LYS A 449 20.46 1.68 4.18
N ALA A 450 21.07 0.49 4.25
CA ALA A 450 20.57 -0.71 3.60
C ALA A 450 19.36 -1.35 4.31
N ALA A 451 18.83 -0.70 5.35
CA ALA A 451 17.63 -1.11 6.08
C ALA A 451 17.73 -2.48 6.80
N GLY A 452 18.94 -2.93 7.15
CA GLY A 452 19.12 -4.05 8.06
C GLY A 452 18.73 -3.66 9.50
N ILE A 453 18.01 -4.55 10.19
CA ILE A 453 17.49 -4.31 11.55
C ILE A 453 18.65 -3.98 12.50
N GLU A 454 19.65 -4.86 12.61
CA GLU A 454 20.80 -4.68 13.50
C GLU A 454 21.63 -3.43 13.14
N ALA A 455 21.79 -3.14 11.86
CA ALA A 455 22.53 -1.96 11.40
C ALA A 455 21.87 -0.65 11.88
N ARG A 456 20.53 -0.59 11.79
CA ARG A 456 19.75 0.52 12.34
C ARG A 456 19.70 0.48 13.87
N ALA A 457 19.78 -0.69 14.50
CA ALA A 457 19.84 -0.83 15.95
C ALA A 457 21.11 -0.21 16.55
N VAL A 458 22.28 -0.48 15.95
CA VAL A 458 23.55 0.18 16.31
C VAL A 458 23.40 1.70 16.22
N LEU A 459 22.75 2.19 15.17
CA LEU A 459 22.50 3.62 15.02
C LEU A 459 21.53 4.15 16.08
N ALA A 460 20.45 3.42 16.38
CA ALA A 460 19.45 3.78 17.37
C ALA A 460 20.04 3.93 18.78
N VAL A 461 21.04 3.09 19.15
CA VAL A 461 21.77 3.24 20.41
C VAL A 461 22.48 4.60 20.48
N THR A 462 23.12 5.03 19.39
CA THR A 462 23.82 6.33 19.38
C THR A 462 22.84 7.50 19.43
N THR A 463 21.69 7.41 18.74
CA THR A 463 20.67 8.47 18.82
C THR A 463 19.98 8.52 20.19
N TYR A 464 19.80 7.38 20.86
CA TYR A 464 19.37 7.33 22.27
C TYR A 464 20.36 8.06 23.19
N LEU A 465 21.66 7.87 22.98
CA LEU A 465 22.73 8.56 23.72
C LEU A 465 22.98 10.01 23.25
N GLY A 466 22.13 10.52 22.35
CA GLY A 466 22.09 11.90 21.92
C GLY A 466 22.79 12.20 20.61
N ALA A 467 23.64 11.31 20.08
CA ALA A 467 24.34 11.43 18.79
C ALA A 467 24.72 12.89 18.45
N ILE A 468 25.52 13.53 19.31
CA ILE A 468 25.83 14.95 19.22
C ILE A 468 26.66 15.23 17.94
N ASP A 469 26.29 16.23 17.15
CA ASP A 469 27.04 16.58 15.95
C ASP A 469 28.48 16.97 16.32
N PHE A 470 29.45 16.46 15.55
CA PHE A 470 30.87 16.63 15.86
C PHE A 470 31.30 18.11 15.87
N ALA A 471 30.62 18.99 15.11
CA ALA A 471 30.99 20.41 14.97
C ALA A 471 30.20 21.31 15.91
N ASP A 472 28.87 21.25 15.87
CA ASP A 472 28.02 22.28 16.48
C ASP A 472 27.49 21.94 17.88
N GLY A 473 27.76 20.71 18.36
CA GLY A 473 27.36 20.29 19.71
C GLY A 473 25.86 20.02 19.87
N LYS A 474 25.07 20.01 18.79
CA LYS A 474 23.63 19.72 18.89
C LYS A 474 23.35 18.24 18.91
N ALA A 475 22.51 17.81 19.85
CA ALA A 475 21.98 16.45 19.92
C ALA A 475 21.06 16.13 18.73
N ALA A 476 20.93 14.84 18.42
CA ALA A 476 19.96 14.33 17.48
C ALA A 476 18.53 14.57 18.00
N SER A 477 17.65 14.92 17.07
CA SER A 477 16.23 15.19 17.31
C SER A 477 15.50 15.05 15.99
N TYR A 478 14.17 14.91 16.01
CA TYR A 478 13.38 14.84 14.77
C TYR A 478 13.71 15.95 13.76
N ALA A 479 13.89 17.19 14.25
CA ALA A 479 14.22 18.33 13.38
C ALA A 479 15.64 18.25 12.81
N SER A 480 16.61 17.71 13.56
CA SER A 480 18.01 17.67 13.14
C SER A 480 18.33 16.44 12.28
N VAL A 481 17.77 15.26 12.57
CA VAL A 481 18.10 14.01 11.84
C VAL A 481 17.79 14.09 10.33
N ARG A 482 16.80 14.87 9.94
CA ARG A 482 16.48 15.14 8.51
C ARG A 482 17.56 15.92 7.76
N LYS A 483 18.48 16.57 8.49
CA LYS A 483 19.61 17.34 7.95
C LYS A 483 20.95 16.62 8.16
N ARG A 484 20.90 15.40 8.70
CA ARG A 484 22.08 14.57 8.98
C ARG A 484 22.25 13.48 7.93
N GLU A 485 23.50 13.15 7.69
CA GLU A 485 23.96 12.13 6.77
C GLU A 485 24.67 11.02 7.53
N TYR A 486 24.66 9.82 6.93
CA TYR A 486 25.42 8.68 7.40
C TYR A 486 26.89 8.91 7.02
N HIS A 487 27.70 9.28 8.01
CA HIS A 487 29.12 9.59 7.85
C HIS A 487 29.99 8.38 8.16
N HIS A 488 31.02 8.15 7.35
CA HIS A 488 32.04 7.15 7.60
C HIS A 488 33.09 7.75 8.54
N VAL A 489 33.20 7.22 9.76
CA VAL A 489 34.13 7.71 10.79
C VAL A 489 35.58 7.56 10.33
N PHE A 490 35.91 6.39 9.77
CA PHE A 490 37.07 6.19 8.90
C PHE A 490 36.62 6.42 7.45
N PRO A 491 37.22 7.38 6.72
CA PRO A 491 36.76 7.73 5.37
C PRO A 491 36.75 6.55 4.39
N ASP A 492 35.67 6.44 3.62
CA ASP A 492 35.51 5.41 2.57
C ASP A 492 36.66 5.44 1.54
N ALA A 493 37.12 6.62 1.15
CA ALA A 493 38.22 6.77 0.20
C ALA A 493 39.51 6.11 0.72
N LEU A 494 39.84 6.34 2.00
CA LEU A 494 41.03 5.79 2.65
C LEU A 494 40.94 4.26 2.76
N LEU A 495 39.79 3.72 3.18
CA LEU A 495 39.60 2.28 3.31
C LEU A 495 39.60 1.56 1.95
N LYS A 496 39.09 2.19 0.88
CA LYS A 496 39.12 1.65 -0.48
C LYS A 496 40.53 1.50 -1.04
N GLU A 497 41.43 2.44 -0.75
CA GLU A 497 42.84 2.35 -1.17
C GLU A 497 43.54 1.12 -0.58
N ALA A 498 43.08 0.65 0.58
CA ALA A 498 43.55 -0.56 1.24
C ALA A 498 42.68 -1.82 0.98
N GLU A 499 41.68 -1.73 0.09
CA GLU A 499 40.72 -2.81 -0.21
C GLU A 499 39.95 -3.31 1.03
N ILE A 500 39.65 -2.42 1.97
CA ILE A 500 38.92 -2.71 3.21
C ILE A 500 37.44 -2.32 3.03
N GLU A 501 36.53 -3.19 3.49
CA GLU A 501 35.09 -2.92 3.46
C GLU A 501 34.71 -1.81 4.46
N SER A 502 34.30 -0.65 3.92
CA SER A 502 34.02 0.56 4.69
C SER A 502 32.58 0.66 5.19
N TYR A 503 31.63 -0.01 4.52
CA TYR A 503 30.18 0.10 4.74
C TYR A 503 29.71 -0.75 5.92
N ARG A 504 30.24 -0.46 7.11
CA ARG A 504 29.91 -1.11 8.38
C ARG A 504 29.06 -0.21 9.27
N ALA A 505 28.09 -0.77 10.00
CA ALA A 505 27.30 0.00 10.96
C ALA A 505 28.18 0.66 12.04
N LEU A 506 29.18 -0.07 12.52
CA LEU A 506 30.16 0.41 13.48
C LEU A 506 31.13 1.46 12.90
N ASN A 507 31.18 1.67 11.58
CA ASN A 507 31.89 2.80 10.97
C ASN A 507 30.97 3.99 10.67
N CYS A 508 29.70 3.93 11.08
CA CYS A 508 28.70 4.95 10.78
C CYS A 508 28.48 5.92 11.95
N ALA A 509 28.44 7.22 11.68
CA ALA A 509 27.98 8.24 12.62
C ALA A 509 26.95 9.16 11.94
N LEU A 510 25.98 9.67 12.70
CA LEU A 510 24.94 10.54 12.16
C LEU A 510 25.23 12.01 12.47
N ILE A 511 25.77 12.73 11.49
CA ILE A 511 26.20 14.13 11.61
C ILE A 511 25.61 14.96 10.49
N THR A 512 25.56 16.28 10.63
CA THR A 512 25.02 17.17 9.62
C THR A 512 25.82 17.11 8.32
N TRP A 513 25.15 17.33 7.19
CA TRP A 513 25.80 17.33 5.87
C TRP A 513 26.96 18.35 5.77
N LYS A 514 26.86 19.49 6.49
CA LYS A 514 27.93 20.49 6.57
C LYS A 514 29.15 19.93 7.28
N THR A 515 28.96 19.32 8.46
CA THR A 515 30.00 18.66 9.23
C THR A 515 30.67 17.55 8.41
N ASN A 516 29.87 16.72 7.74
CA ASN A 516 30.34 15.64 6.88
C ASN A 516 31.25 16.16 5.75
N ARG A 517 30.83 17.23 5.07
CA ARG A 517 31.58 17.83 3.95
C ARG A 517 32.88 18.51 4.37
N ILE A 518 32.95 19.08 5.58
CA ILE A 518 34.17 19.69 6.12
C ILE A 518 35.22 18.62 6.46
N ILE A 519 34.80 17.48 7.02
CA ILE A 519 35.69 16.34 7.29
C ILE A 519 36.25 15.80 5.96
N GLY A 520 35.37 15.50 5.01
CA GLY A 520 35.78 15.00 3.69
C GLY A 520 36.56 13.69 3.80
N ARG A 521 37.71 13.63 3.10
CA ARG A 521 38.58 12.43 3.03
C ARG A 521 39.78 12.46 3.99
N LYS A 522 39.80 13.38 4.96
CA LYS A 522 40.94 13.59 5.86
C LYS A 522 41.16 12.38 6.76
N ASP A 523 42.41 12.17 7.15
CA ASP A 523 42.72 11.16 8.15
C ASP A 523 41.98 11.46 9.47
N PRO A 524 41.60 10.43 10.24
CA PRO A 524 40.96 10.60 11.53
C PRO A 524 41.62 11.61 12.46
N LEU A 525 42.95 11.57 12.59
CA LEU A 525 43.68 12.53 13.43
C LEU A 525 43.51 13.96 12.91
N ASP A 526 43.71 14.17 11.60
CA ASP A 526 43.72 15.51 11.00
C ASP A 526 42.40 16.25 11.21
N TYR A 527 41.25 15.59 10.99
CA TYR A 527 39.96 16.25 11.21
C TYR A 527 39.62 16.40 12.70
N LEU A 528 40.20 15.58 13.59
CA LEU A 528 40.05 15.77 15.03
C LEU A 528 40.83 17.00 15.50
N GLU A 529 42.06 17.18 15.03
CA GLU A 529 42.89 18.34 15.36
C GLU A 529 42.22 19.64 14.92
N GLU A 530 41.73 19.71 13.67
CA GLU A 530 40.95 20.86 13.19
C GLU A 530 39.76 21.17 14.09
N ARG A 531 39.08 20.16 14.64
CA ARG A 531 37.96 20.37 15.56
C ARG A 531 38.42 20.88 16.92
N VAL A 532 39.58 20.43 17.38
CA VAL A 532 40.18 20.86 18.65
C VAL A 532 40.64 22.33 18.57
N GLU A 533 40.95 22.84 17.37
CA GLU A 533 41.23 24.27 17.18
C GLU A 533 40.00 25.15 17.47
N TRP A 534 38.80 24.66 17.16
CA TRP A 534 37.55 25.40 17.35
C TRP A 534 36.83 25.08 18.67
N ALA A 535 37.23 24.03 19.40
CA ALA A 535 36.64 23.60 20.66
C ALA A 535 37.65 22.83 21.52
N ASP A 536 37.60 22.93 22.85
CA ASP A 536 38.52 22.17 23.71
C ASP A 536 38.47 20.65 23.44
N LYS A 537 39.62 19.98 23.58
CA LYS A 537 39.75 18.52 23.37
C LYS A 537 38.71 17.69 24.12
N ASN A 538 38.35 18.10 25.34
CA ASN A 538 37.33 17.43 26.14
C ASN A 538 35.93 17.56 25.52
N VAL A 539 35.60 18.73 24.96
CA VAL A 539 34.33 18.96 24.27
C VAL A 539 34.22 18.09 23.02
N VAL A 540 35.30 17.98 22.22
CA VAL A 540 35.33 17.10 21.05
C VAL A 540 35.19 15.64 21.48
N ARG A 541 35.89 15.22 22.54
CA ARG A 541 35.78 13.87 23.12
C ARG A 541 34.35 13.57 23.54
N ASP A 542 33.67 14.47 24.25
CA ASP A 542 32.30 14.24 24.72
C ASP A 542 31.28 14.14 23.57
N ARG A 543 31.49 14.91 22.49
CA ARG A 543 30.69 14.76 21.26
C ARG A 543 30.87 13.36 20.66
N LEU A 544 32.10 12.87 20.52
CA LEU A 544 32.36 11.52 20.00
C LEU A 544 31.85 10.42 20.92
N LYS A 545 31.97 10.61 22.24
CA LYS A 545 31.45 9.66 23.24
C LYS A 545 29.97 9.38 23.01
N SER A 546 29.17 10.40 22.69
CA SER A 546 27.72 10.24 22.41
C SER A 546 27.41 9.32 21.20
N HIS A 547 28.39 9.05 20.34
CA HIS A 547 28.32 8.07 19.24
C HIS A 547 28.99 6.74 19.56
N LEU A 548 29.43 6.55 20.81
CA LEU A 548 30.27 5.45 21.27
C LEU A 548 31.61 5.37 20.51
N ILE A 549 32.18 6.53 20.16
CA ILE A 549 33.45 6.65 19.43
C ILE A 549 34.54 7.11 20.39
N SER A 550 35.62 6.32 20.49
CA SER A 550 36.79 6.66 21.30
C SER A 550 37.68 7.67 20.59
N PHE A 551 37.81 8.88 21.16
CA PHE A 551 38.73 9.89 20.65
C PHE A 551 40.17 9.35 20.57
N ASP A 552 40.65 8.66 21.60
CA ASP A 552 42.06 8.24 21.68
C ASP A 552 42.41 7.15 20.67
N LEU A 553 41.48 6.24 20.40
CA LEU A 553 41.69 5.23 19.37
C LEU A 553 41.69 5.87 17.98
N LEU A 554 40.73 6.76 17.74
CA LEU A 554 40.56 7.44 16.47
C LEU A 554 41.75 8.37 16.17
N SER A 555 42.33 9.04 17.17
CA SER A 555 43.52 9.88 17.02
C SER A 555 44.79 9.13 16.61
N ASN A 556 44.80 7.79 16.62
CA ASN A 556 45.93 7.01 16.08
C ASN A 556 45.89 6.88 14.55
N GLY A 557 44.77 7.26 13.92
CA GLY A 557 44.57 7.19 12.48
C GLY A 557 45.22 8.36 11.76
N HIS A 558 46.50 8.20 11.43
CA HIS A 558 47.28 9.12 10.59
C HIS A 558 48.19 8.31 9.68
N TYR A 559 48.12 8.57 8.37
CA TYR A 559 48.62 7.67 7.33
C TYR A 559 49.42 8.37 6.23
N ALA A 560 49.54 9.71 6.27
CA ALA A 560 50.17 10.53 5.23
C ALA A 560 51.61 10.11 4.81
N ALA A 561 52.34 9.38 5.67
CA ALA A 561 53.69 8.91 5.41
C ALA A 561 53.81 7.42 5.03
N LEU A 562 52.68 6.74 4.79
CA LEU A 562 52.62 5.29 4.53
C LEU A 562 52.06 5.01 3.14
N GLU A 563 52.65 4.02 2.46
CA GLU A 563 52.19 3.54 1.15
C GLU A 563 52.21 2.00 1.08
N GLY A 564 51.45 1.44 0.13
CA GLY A 564 51.43 0.00 -0.15
C GLY A 564 51.05 -0.87 1.05
N GLU A 565 51.81 -1.94 1.28
CA GLU A 565 51.49 -2.94 2.32
C GLU A 565 51.56 -2.37 3.75
N ALA A 566 52.43 -1.39 3.99
CA ALA A 566 52.56 -0.74 5.31
C ALA A 566 51.31 0.09 5.65
N LEU A 567 50.77 0.81 4.66
CA LEU A 567 49.51 1.53 4.76
C LEU A 567 48.36 0.55 5.04
N LYS A 568 48.23 -0.49 4.19
CA LYS A 568 47.17 -1.50 4.30
C LYS A 568 47.15 -2.16 5.68
N LYS A 569 48.33 -2.57 6.18
CA LYS A 569 48.47 -3.20 7.49
C LYS A 569 48.06 -2.26 8.63
N LYS A 570 48.65 -1.05 8.71
CA LYS A 570 48.35 -0.12 9.81
C LYS A 570 46.88 0.31 9.80
N LEU A 571 46.36 0.67 8.63
CA LEU A 571 44.98 1.09 8.47
C LEU A 571 44.00 -0.02 8.85
N SER A 572 44.27 -1.27 8.43
CA SER A 572 43.49 -2.44 8.84
C SER A 572 43.52 -2.63 10.36
N ASP A 573 44.71 -2.63 10.96
CA ASP A 573 44.87 -2.83 12.41
C ASP A 573 44.13 -1.76 13.21
N ASP A 574 44.29 -0.48 12.85
CA ASP A 574 43.59 0.63 13.50
C ASP A 574 42.07 0.54 13.32
N PHE A 575 41.61 0.25 12.09
CA PHE A 575 40.19 0.18 11.76
C PHE A 575 39.50 -0.96 12.51
N TYR A 576 40.04 -2.18 12.48
CA TYR A 576 39.44 -3.31 13.21
C TYR A 576 39.50 -3.13 14.73
N LYS A 577 40.58 -2.52 15.25
CA LYS A 577 40.65 -2.17 16.67
C LYS A 577 39.57 -1.15 17.05
N PHE A 578 39.34 -0.15 16.20
CA PHE A 578 38.27 0.83 16.37
C PHE A 578 36.88 0.16 16.33
N LEU A 579 36.61 -0.68 15.33
CA LEU A 579 35.33 -1.37 15.21
C LEU A 579 35.05 -2.25 16.42
N ARG A 580 36.06 -3.02 16.89
CA ARG A 580 35.90 -3.91 18.04
C ARG A 580 35.66 -3.14 19.34
N ASP A 581 36.37 -2.05 19.56
CA ASP A 581 36.16 -1.16 20.71
C ASP A 581 34.73 -0.59 20.73
N ARG A 582 34.27 -0.11 19.58
CA ARG A 582 32.93 0.43 19.44
C ARG A 582 31.86 -0.65 19.57
N ALA A 583 32.10 -1.85 19.06
CA ALA A 583 31.20 -2.99 19.23
C ALA A 583 31.00 -3.35 20.70
N GLN A 584 32.08 -3.39 21.50
CA GLN A 584 32.00 -3.64 22.94
C GLN A 584 31.13 -2.60 23.66
N LEU A 585 31.31 -1.30 23.34
CA LEU A 585 30.47 -0.24 23.88
C LEU A 585 28.99 -0.37 23.48
N VAL A 586 28.73 -0.76 22.23
CA VAL A 586 27.36 -0.99 21.75
C VAL A 586 26.72 -2.19 22.46
N VAL A 587 27.46 -3.28 22.68
CA VAL A 587 26.99 -4.44 23.45
C VAL A 587 26.66 -4.05 24.89
N LEU A 588 27.54 -3.31 25.57
CA LEU A 588 27.28 -2.80 26.92
C LEU A 588 26.00 -1.95 26.99
N ALA A 589 25.79 -1.07 26.00
CA ALA A 589 24.59 -0.27 25.91
C ALA A 589 23.34 -1.13 25.61
N MET A 590 23.46 -2.07 24.69
CA MET A 590 22.41 -3.01 24.30
C MET A 590 21.94 -3.84 25.51
N ASP A 591 22.85 -4.38 26.31
CA ASP A 591 22.50 -5.21 27.47
C ASP A 591 21.63 -4.41 28.46
N VAL A 592 22.03 -3.17 28.78
CA VAL A 592 21.25 -2.29 29.67
C VAL A 592 19.88 -1.92 29.07
N LEU A 593 19.84 -1.61 27.77
CA LEU A 593 18.61 -1.21 27.08
C LEU A 593 17.62 -2.37 26.93
N THR A 594 18.11 -3.57 26.65
CA THR A 594 17.28 -4.78 26.50
C THR A 594 16.73 -5.29 27.84
N GLU A 595 17.32 -4.87 28.97
CA GLU A 595 16.74 -5.00 30.31
C GLU A 595 15.72 -3.89 30.65
N GLY A 596 15.45 -2.97 29.73
CA GLY A 596 14.51 -1.86 29.89
C GLY A 596 15.01 -0.77 30.83
N ASN A 597 16.31 -0.78 31.14
CA ASN A 597 16.98 0.23 31.95
C ASN A 597 17.48 1.38 31.05
N SER A 598 17.86 2.50 31.67
CA SER A 598 18.32 3.70 30.96
C SER A 598 19.83 3.88 31.15
N PRO A 599 20.68 3.50 30.18
CA PRO A 599 22.11 3.72 30.32
C PRO A 599 22.44 5.21 30.25
N THR A 600 23.41 5.64 31.05
CA THR A 600 24.03 6.96 30.92
C THR A 600 25.35 6.83 30.19
N LEU A 601 25.73 7.91 29.50
CA LEU A 601 26.98 7.95 28.75
C LEU A 601 28.18 7.65 29.67
N ASP A 602 28.26 8.34 30.79
CA ASP A 602 29.37 8.18 31.73
C ASP A 602 29.45 6.76 32.30
N ALA A 603 28.33 6.14 32.68
CA ALA A 603 28.33 4.78 33.21
C ALA A 603 28.85 3.77 32.18
N LEU A 604 28.44 3.89 30.90
CA LEU A 604 28.91 3.02 29.83
C LEU A 604 30.41 3.16 29.61
N TRP A 605 30.91 4.40 29.54
CA TRP A 605 32.33 4.65 29.33
C TRP A 605 33.18 4.24 30.53
N THR A 606 32.71 4.44 31.76
CA THR A 606 33.38 3.96 32.97
C THR A 606 33.47 2.44 33.00
N ALA A 607 32.37 1.74 32.71
CA ALA A 607 32.35 0.28 32.66
C ALA A 607 33.30 -0.28 31.58
N HIS A 608 33.29 0.31 30.39
CA HIS A 608 34.16 -0.07 29.27
C HIS A 608 35.65 0.11 29.59
N LEU A 609 36.02 1.23 30.21
CA LEU A 609 37.40 1.49 30.61
C LEU A 609 37.87 0.57 31.74
N ALA A 610 36.99 0.24 32.69
CA ALA A 610 37.29 -0.72 33.75
C ALA A 610 37.56 -2.12 33.18
N GLY A 611 36.71 -2.60 32.26
CA GLY A 611 36.87 -3.91 31.61
C GLY A 611 38.21 -4.06 30.88
N LYS A 612 38.66 -3.00 30.17
CA LYS A 612 39.99 -2.99 29.54
C LYS A 612 41.15 -3.10 30.52
N THR A 613 40.99 -2.59 31.73
CA THR A 613 42.04 -2.63 32.75
C THR A 613 42.19 -4.05 33.31
N GLN A 614 41.10 -4.82 33.32
CA GLN A 614 41.06 -6.21 33.80
C GLN A 614 41.60 -7.19 32.74
N ASP A 615 41.26 -7.01 31.45
CA ASP A 615 41.84 -7.79 30.35
C ASP A 615 43.37 -7.65 30.24
N VAL A 616 43.93 -6.48 30.59
CA VAL A 616 45.39 -6.26 30.60
C VAL A 616 46.06 -6.91 31.81
N GLN A 617 45.35 -7.10 32.92
CA GLN A 617 45.85 -7.79 34.11
C GLN A 617 45.76 -9.31 34.01
N ASP A 618 44.79 -9.85 33.25
CA ASP A 618 44.63 -11.30 33.06
C ASP A 618 45.53 -11.86 31.94
N VAL A 619 46.15 -10.99 31.12
CA VAL A 619 47.08 -11.35 30.03
C VAL A 619 48.56 -11.08 30.40
N ALA A 620 48.82 -10.40 31.52
CA ALA A 620 50.15 -10.16 32.08
C ALA A 620 50.49 -11.19 33.16
#